data_AF-A0A536RJQ7-F1
#
_entry.id   AF-A0A536RJQ7-F1
#
_cell.length_a   1.000
_cell.length_b   1.000
_cell.length_c   1.000
_cell.angle_alpha   90.00
_cell.angle_beta   90.00
_cell.angle_gamma   90.00
#
_symmetry.space_group_name_H-M   'P 1'
#
loop_
_entity.id
_entity.type
_entity.pdbx_description
1 polymer ?
#
loop_
_entity_poly.entity_id
_entity_poly.type
_entity_poly.pdbx_seq_one_letter_code
_entity_poly.pdbx_strand_id
1 'polypeptide(L)'
;MAFDRPSHVCPVCGYPDLRQPPWRGDSGSFEICSSCGTHFGYEDAAGGDVLARPARYLVLREKWKAAGYPWFSPSRRPPSGWDPIRQLRRITERNRSDED
;
A
#
# COMPACT_ATOMS: atom_id res chain seq x y z
N MET A 1 8.60 14.39 21.36
CA MET A 1 8.99 14.96 20.05
C MET A 1 8.61 13.94 18.99
N ALA A 2 7.50 14.15 18.29
CA ALA A 2 7.12 13.31 17.16
C ALA A 2 7.78 13.92 15.92
N PHE A 3 8.84 13.29 15.42
CA PHE A 3 9.34 13.60 14.10
C PHE A 3 8.31 13.08 13.12
N ASP A 4 7.57 14.00 12.50
CA ASP A 4 6.60 13.73 11.45
C ASP A 4 7.36 13.15 10.24
N ARG A 5 7.56 11.84 10.24
CA ARG A 5 8.16 11.14 9.10
C ARG A 5 7.09 11.07 8.01
N PRO A 6 7.41 11.43 6.76
CA PRO A 6 6.45 11.35 5.67
C PRO A 6 5.90 9.92 5.57
N SER A 7 4.61 9.79 5.82
CA SER A 7 3.85 8.56 5.76
C SER A 7 3.42 8.32 4.31
N HIS A 8 3.73 7.16 3.74
CA HIS A 8 3.42 6.86 2.34
C HIS A 8 2.19 5.95 2.24
N VAL A 9 1.38 6.18 1.21
CA VAL A 9 0.15 5.41 0.99
C VAL A 9 0.45 4.11 0.24
N CYS A 10 -0.02 3.00 0.76
CA CYS A 10 0.02 1.71 0.08
C CYS A 10 -0.88 1.74 -1.18
N PRO A 11 -0.34 1.47 -2.38
CA PRO A 11 -1.10 1.52 -3.63
C PRO A 11 -2.05 0.32 -3.76
N VAL A 12 -1.83 -0.74 -2.98
CA VAL A 12 -2.69 -1.93 -2.97
C VAL A 12 -3.94 -1.67 -2.15
N CYS A 13 -3.81 -1.23 -0.89
CA CYS A 13 -4.93 -1.18 0.06
C CYS A 13 -5.24 0.21 0.65
N GLY A 14 -4.45 1.23 0.34
CA GLY A 14 -4.67 2.60 0.84
C GLY A 14 -4.18 2.84 2.27
N TYR A 15 -3.45 1.90 2.88
CA TYR A 15 -2.84 2.08 4.20
C TYR A 15 -1.90 3.30 4.20
N PRO A 16 -2.11 4.31 5.06
CA PRO A 16 -1.43 5.60 4.93
C PRO A 16 -0.02 5.65 5.53
N ASP A 17 0.35 4.68 6.36
CA ASP A 17 1.56 4.77 7.21
C ASP A 17 2.68 3.80 6.80
N LEU A 18 2.92 3.66 5.49
CA LEU A 18 4.18 3.04 5.06
C LEU A 18 5.36 3.94 5.45
N ARG A 19 6.45 3.32 5.91
CA ARG A 19 7.66 4.03 6.35
C ARG A 19 8.48 4.54 5.17
N GLN A 20 8.33 3.92 4.00
CA GLN A 20 8.99 4.29 2.76
C GLN A 20 7.99 4.31 1.61
N PRO A 21 8.27 5.07 0.52
CA PRO A 21 7.48 4.91 -0.69
C PRO A 21 7.64 3.47 -1.19
N PRO A 22 6.57 2.81 -1.70
CA PRO A 22 6.64 1.43 -2.18
C PRO A 22 7.81 1.18 -3.14
N TRP A 23 8.07 2.16 -4.02
CA TRP A 23 9.16 2.17 -5.00
C TRP A 23 9.84 3.55 -5.07
N ARG A 24 11.11 3.54 -5.45
CA ARG A 24 11.86 4.70 -5.97
C ARG A 24 12.45 4.30 -7.31
N GLY A 25 11.82 4.73 -8.41
CA GLY A 25 12.18 4.28 -9.76
C GLY A 25 11.98 2.77 -9.91
N ASP A 26 13.05 2.05 -10.21
CA ASP A 26 13.10 0.59 -10.34
C ASP A 26 13.43 -0.15 -9.03
N SER A 27 13.67 0.58 -7.93
CA SER A 27 14.05 0.01 -6.63
C SER A 27 12.85 -0.09 -5.68
N GLY A 28 12.52 -1.31 -5.24
CA GLY A 28 11.45 -1.57 -4.28
C GLY A 28 11.91 -1.26 -2.85
N SER A 29 10.97 -0.85 -1.99
CA SER A 29 11.29 -0.55 -0.58
C SER A 29 11.57 -1.77 0.29
N PHE A 30 11.19 -2.98 -0.15
CA PHE A 30 11.20 -4.20 0.66
C PHE A 30 10.37 -4.11 1.94
N GLU A 31 9.56 -3.06 2.09
CA GLU A 31 8.62 -2.95 3.18
C GLU A 31 7.43 -3.88 2.94
N ILE A 32 6.96 -4.50 4.02
CA ILE A 32 5.73 -5.27 4.03
C ILE A 32 4.62 -4.40 4.58
N CYS A 33 3.58 -4.18 3.78
CA CYS A 33 2.43 -3.39 4.21
C CYS A 33 1.76 -4.05 5.43
N SER A 34 1.67 -3.34 6.55
CA SER A 34 1.06 -3.87 7.78
C SER A 34 -0.43 -4.22 7.62
N SER A 35 -1.12 -3.58 6.67
CA SER A 35 -2.53 -3.83 6.41
C SER A 35 -2.74 -5.00 5.44
N CYS A 36 -2.32 -4.90 4.17
CA CYS A 36 -2.61 -5.94 3.17
C CYS A 36 -1.53 -7.01 3.02
N GLY A 37 -0.37 -6.85 3.64
CA GLY A 37 0.72 -7.82 3.60
C GLY A 37 1.59 -7.81 2.34
N THR A 38 1.34 -6.90 1.39
CA THR A 38 2.16 -6.81 0.18
C THR A 38 3.62 -6.52 0.53
N HIS A 39 4.52 -7.37 0.06
CA HIS A 39 5.97 -7.15 0.09
C HIS A 39 6.42 -6.42 -1.19
N PHE A 40 6.66 -5.11 -1.06
CA PHE A 40 7.03 -4.26 -2.18
C PHE A 40 8.44 -4.61 -2.70
N GLY A 41 8.59 -4.72 -4.01
CA GLY A 41 9.83 -5.21 -4.63
C GLY A 41 9.81 -6.71 -4.93
N TYR A 42 8.85 -7.46 -4.39
CA TYR A 42 8.69 -8.90 -4.63
C TYR A 42 7.36 -9.21 -5.29
N GLU A 43 6.25 -9.03 -4.57
CA GLU A 43 4.92 -9.44 -5.07
C GLU A 43 4.39 -8.52 -6.16
N ASP A 44 4.83 -7.27 -6.15
CA ASP A 44 4.44 -6.21 -7.09
C ASP A 44 5.54 -5.85 -8.09
N ALA A 45 6.63 -6.62 -8.14
CA ALA A 45 7.79 -6.36 -9.01
C ALA A 45 7.45 -6.28 -10.51
N ALA A 46 6.31 -6.86 -10.91
CA ALA A 46 5.79 -6.84 -12.27
C ALA A 46 6.80 -7.31 -13.34
N GLY A 47 7.71 -8.23 -12.97
CA GLY A 47 8.77 -8.72 -13.86
C GLY A 47 9.80 -7.65 -14.23
N GLY A 48 9.91 -6.58 -13.44
CA GLY A 48 10.79 -5.43 -13.72
C GLY A 48 10.12 -4.34 -14.56
N ASP A 49 8.95 -4.60 -15.15
CA ASP A 49 8.22 -3.59 -15.92
C ASP A 49 7.49 -2.61 -14.99
N VAL A 50 8.05 -1.40 -14.89
CA VAL A 50 7.51 -0.30 -14.09
C VAL A 50 6.09 0.07 -14.53
N LEU A 51 5.78 0.00 -15.83
CA LEU A 51 4.49 0.40 -16.39
C LEU A 51 3.40 -0.64 -16.09
N ALA A 52 3.78 -1.90 -15.85
CA ALA A 52 2.85 -2.97 -15.49
C ALA A 52 2.52 -3.03 -13.99
N ARG A 53 3.23 -2.29 -13.12
CA ARG A 53 3.00 -2.31 -11.65
C ARG A 53 1.58 -1.91 -11.23
N PRO A 54 0.94 -0.87 -11.83
CA PRO A 54 -0.44 -0.54 -11.50
C PRO A 54 -1.39 -1.73 -11.66
N ALA A 55 -1.24 -2.51 -12.73
CA ALA A 55 -2.04 -3.72 -12.94
C ALA A 55 -1.75 -4.79 -11.87
N ARG A 56 -0.49 -4.92 -11.42
CA ARG A 56 -0.16 -5.80 -10.29
C ARG A 56 -0.79 -5.35 -8.98
N TYR A 57 -0.87 -4.04 -8.71
CA TYR A 57 -1.58 -3.53 -7.53
C TYR A 57 -3.07 -3.89 -7.53
N LEU A 58 -3.71 -3.85 -8.69
CA LEU A 58 -5.11 -4.28 -8.82
C LEU A 58 -5.28 -5.77 -8.46
N VAL A 59 -4.43 -6.64 -9.00
CA VAL A 59 -4.48 -8.09 -8.71
C VAL A 59 -4.27 -8.38 -7.22
N LEU A 60 -3.25 -7.76 -6.61
CA LEU A 60 -2.98 -7.92 -5.18
C LEU A 60 -4.12 -7.38 -4.31
N ARG A 61 -4.74 -6.27 -4.72
CA ARG A 61 -5.90 -5.68 -4.04
C ARG A 61 -7.09 -6.62 -4.10
N GLU A 62 -7.42 -7.17 -5.26
CA GLU A 62 -8.53 -8.11 -5.40
C GLU A 62 -8.29 -9.39 -4.60
N LYS A 63 -7.05 -9.89 -4.52
CA LYS A 63 -6.69 -11.02 -3.65
C LYS A 63 -6.96 -10.70 -2.17
N TRP A 64 -6.56 -9.52 -1.71
CA TRP A 64 -6.81 -9.06 -0.33
C TRP A 64 -8.31 -8.88 -0.04
N LYS A 65 -9.06 -8.31 -0.99
CA LYS A 65 -10.53 -8.19 -0.92
C LYS A 65 -11.22 -9.55 -0.84
N ALA A 66 -10.84 -10.49 -1.71
CA ALA A 66 -11.40 -11.83 -1.75
C ALA A 66 -11.14 -12.62 -0.46
N ALA A 67 -10.04 -12.33 0.23
CA ALA A 67 -9.73 -12.91 1.55
C ALA A 67 -10.51 -12.25 2.71
N GLY A 68 -11.39 -11.29 2.45
CA GLY A 68 -12.17 -10.59 3.48
C GLY A 68 -11.41 -9.47 4.19
N TYR A 69 -10.43 -8.86 3.52
CA TYR A 69 -9.65 -7.74 4.05
C TYR A 69 -8.92 -8.06 5.37
N PRO A 70 -8.15 -9.15 5.47
CA PRO A 70 -7.44 -9.46 6.70
C PRO A 70 -6.39 -8.37 6.99
N TRP A 71 -6.27 -7.98 8.26
CA TRP A 71 -5.12 -7.21 8.70
C TRP A 71 -3.90 -8.13 8.81
N PHE A 72 -2.83 -7.82 8.08
CA PHE A 72 -1.70 -8.72 7.94
C PHE A 72 -0.76 -8.74 9.16
N SER A 73 -0.45 -7.58 9.74
CA SER A 73 0.61 -7.51 10.76
C SER A 73 0.16 -8.07 12.12
N PRO A 74 0.85 -9.07 12.67
CA PRO A 74 0.58 -9.55 14.03
C PRO A 74 1.19 -8.63 15.10
N SER A 75 2.25 -7.89 14.76
CA SER A 75 3.01 -7.04 15.71
C SER A 75 2.53 -5.60 15.75
N ARG A 76 1.93 -5.09 14.65
CA ARG A 76 1.27 -3.78 14.60
C ARG A 76 -0.23 -4.02 14.50
N ARG A 77 -0.98 -3.66 15.54
CA ARG A 77 -2.45 -3.78 15.51
C ARG A 77 -3.07 -2.79 14.52
N PRO A 78 -4.24 -3.12 13.93
CA PRO A 78 -5.02 -2.12 13.19
C PRO A 78 -5.37 -0.94 14.11
N PRO A 79 -5.52 0.28 13.56
CA PRO A 79 -6.07 1.41 14.31
C PRO A 79 -7.45 1.09 14.91
N SER A 80 -7.80 1.80 15.99
CA SER A 80 -9.15 1.67 16.56
C SER A 80 -10.22 2.02 15.53
N GLY A 81 -11.26 1.18 15.42
CA GLY A 81 -12.33 1.37 14.44
C GLY A 81 -11.89 1.21 12.98
N TRP A 82 -10.80 0.47 12.72
CA TRP A 82 -10.29 0.24 11.37
C TRP A 82 -11.37 -0.34 10.44
N ASP A 83 -11.50 0.30 9.27
CA ASP A 83 -12.45 -0.04 8.22
C ASP A 83 -11.67 -0.14 6.88
N PRO A 84 -11.59 -1.34 6.28
CA PRO A 84 -10.82 -1.54 5.05
C PRO A 84 -11.44 -0.83 3.83
N ILE A 85 -12.75 -0.60 3.82
CA ILE A 85 -13.43 0.11 2.74
C ILE A 85 -13.09 1.60 2.79
N ARG A 86 -13.10 2.20 3.99
CA ARG A 86 -12.58 3.56 4.18
C ARG A 86 -11.11 3.66 3.83
N GLN A 87 -10.32 2.63 4.13
CA GLN A 87 -8.90 2.61 3.78
C GLN A 87 -8.68 2.69 2.26
N LEU A 88 -9.42 1.92 1.48
CA LEU A 88 -9.30 1.89 0.02
C LEU A 88 -9.57 3.25 -0.66
N ARG A 89 -10.45 4.07 -0.09
CA ARG A 89 -10.79 5.40 -0.66
C ARG A 89 -9.58 6.34 -0.78
N ARG A 90 -8.54 6.14 0.04
CA ARG A 90 -7.29 6.93 -0.04
C ARG A 90 -6.52 6.71 -1.33
N ILE A 91 -6.76 5.60 -2.03
CA ILE A 91 -6.10 5.32 -3.32
C ILE A 91 -6.64 6.28 -4.39
N THR A 92 -7.95 6.55 -4.40
CA THR A 92 -8.59 7.42 -5.39
C THR A 92 -8.33 8.91 -5.16
N GLU A 93 -8.17 9.32 -3.90
CA GLU A 93 -7.97 10.72 -3.52
C GLU A 93 -6.59 11.25 -3.91
N ARG A 94 -5.59 10.37 -4.06
CA ARG A 94 -4.22 10.74 -4.47
C ARG A 94 -4.07 11.12 -5.95
N ASN A 95 -5.06 10.83 -6.79
CA ASN A 95 -5.00 11.12 -8.23
C ASN A 95 -5.40 12.56 -8.60
N ARG A 96 -5.68 13.44 -7.61
CA ARG A 96 -6.15 14.83 -7.84
C ARG A 96 -5.18 15.91 -7.34
N SER A 97 -4.03 15.53 -6.79
CA SER A 97 -3.09 16.47 -6.14
C SER A 97 -1.81 16.75 -6.95
N ASP A 98 -1.70 16.18 -8.15
CA ASP A 98 -0.56 16.36 -9.06
C ASP A 98 -0.87 17.34 -10.22
N GLU A 99 -1.97 18.09 -10.13
CA GLU A 99 -2.37 19.18 -11.03
C GLU A 99 -2.40 20.52 -10.25
N ASP A 100 -1.24 21.01 -9.82
CA ASP A 100 -0.98 22.43 -9.49
C ASP A 100 0.53 22.72 -9.56
#